data_AF-A0A520IIB1-F1
#
_entry.id   AF-A0A520IIB1-F1
#
_cell.length_a   1.000
_cell.length_b   1.000
_cell.length_c   1.000
_cell.angle_alpha   90.00
_cell.angle_beta   90.00
_cell.angle_gamma   90.00
#
_symmetry.space_group_name_H-M   'P 1'
#
loop_
_entity.id
_entity.type
_entity.pdbx_description
1 polymer ?
#
loop_
_entity_poly.entity_id
_entity_poly.type
_entity_poly.pdbx_seq_one_letter_code
_entity_poly.pdbx_strand_id
1 'polypeptide(L)'
;MGEPARQLDMIDVTPAFTRADAMAMQERFEGVSAQEMLFELLVGELRGRIAAVSSFGAESAVLLHMVAQVDVDVPVVFTNTQKMFGETLAYRDELAEKLGFTDLRVFRPDPRLLAIKDKTGLRWSYDPDGCCDLRKVEPLRRALAPFDAWISGRKGFQSGTRTALPRFEEDEGRLKINPLADWDKAKLDAYFAEHELPRHPLEAQGYLSIGCAPCTTKVAPGEDPRAGRWRSFDKVECGIHAPTDYDPMI
;
A
#
# COMPACT_ATOMS: atom_id res chain seq x y z
N MET A 1 -28.70 48.85 -8.22
CA MET A 1 -27.63 47.90 -8.56
C MET A 1 -27.69 46.82 -7.51
N GLY A 2 -28.20 45.63 -7.86
CA GLY A 2 -28.29 44.51 -6.94
C GLY A 2 -26.88 43.96 -6.70
N GLU A 3 -26.51 43.82 -5.43
CA GLU A 3 -25.27 43.19 -5.00
C GLU A 3 -25.24 41.74 -5.54
N PRO A 4 -24.15 41.28 -6.17
CA PRO A 4 -24.09 39.91 -6.68
C PRO A 4 -24.22 38.95 -5.50
N ALA A 5 -25.16 38.01 -5.60
CA ALA A 5 -25.37 36.99 -4.58
C ALA A 5 -24.04 36.26 -4.31
N ARG A 6 -23.63 36.21 -3.03
CA ARG A 6 -22.42 35.52 -2.60
C ARG A 6 -22.49 34.07 -3.06
N GLN A 7 -21.50 33.64 -3.85
CA GLN A 7 -21.39 32.26 -4.27
C GLN A 7 -21.17 31.41 -3.01
N LEU A 8 -22.04 30.43 -2.79
CA LEU A 8 -21.91 29.52 -1.66
C LEU A 8 -20.68 28.64 -1.90
N ASP A 9 -19.67 28.77 -1.03
CA ASP A 9 -18.57 27.81 -0.95
C ASP A 9 -19.16 26.48 -0.46
N MET A 10 -19.55 25.61 -1.40
CA MET A 10 -19.94 24.25 -1.08
C MET A 10 -18.71 23.37 -1.08
N ILE A 11 -18.47 22.68 0.03
CA ILE A 11 -17.47 21.62 0.06
C ILE A 11 -18.05 20.45 -0.73
N ASP A 12 -17.43 20.15 -1.87
CA ASP A 12 -17.74 18.95 -2.62
C ASP A 12 -17.22 17.74 -1.85
N VAL A 13 -18.14 16.93 -1.33
CA VAL A 13 -17.87 15.69 -0.60
C VAL A 13 -18.16 14.47 -1.45
N THR A 14 -18.39 14.64 -2.76
CA THR A 14 -18.60 13.50 -3.65
C THR A 14 -17.32 12.67 -3.75
N PRO A 15 -17.46 11.33 -3.78
CA PRO A 15 -16.30 10.46 -3.96
C PRO A 15 -15.70 10.69 -5.35
N ALA A 16 -14.37 10.73 -5.44
CA ALA A 16 -13.68 10.87 -6.71
C ALA A 16 -13.90 9.64 -7.61
N PHE A 17 -14.05 8.46 -6.99
CA PHE A 17 -14.35 7.21 -7.67
C PHE A 17 -15.41 6.40 -6.92
N THR A 18 -16.29 5.78 -7.70
CA THR A 18 -17.28 4.81 -7.21
C THR A 18 -16.86 3.38 -7.57
N ARG A 19 -17.59 2.41 -7.01
CA ARG A 19 -17.44 1.00 -7.39
C ARG A 19 -17.70 0.75 -8.89
N ALA A 20 -18.64 1.50 -9.49
CA ALA A 20 -18.91 1.38 -10.93
C ALA A 20 -17.72 1.85 -11.76
N ASP A 21 -17.05 2.92 -11.33
CA ASP A 21 -15.84 3.43 -12.00
C ASP A 21 -14.68 2.42 -11.90
N ALA A 22 -14.49 1.80 -10.73
CA ALA A 22 -13.49 0.75 -10.56
C ALA A 22 -13.77 -0.47 -11.47
N MET A 23 -15.04 -0.86 -11.65
CA MET A 23 -15.42 -1.92 -12.59
C MET A 23 -15.15 -1.52 -14.05
N ALA A 24 -15.45 -0.29 -14.44
CA ALA A 24 -15.14 0.21 -15.79
C ALA A 24 -13.63 0.21 -16.06
N MET A 25 -12.80 0.58 -15.07
CA MET A 25 -11.34 0.48 -15.17
C MET A 25 -10.86 -0.97 -15.31
N GLN A 26 -11.51 -1.89 -14.59
CA GLN A 26 -11.21 -3.32 -14.68
C GLN A 26 -11.46 -3.88 -16.08
N GLU A 27 -12.53 -3.46 -16.74
CA GLU A 27 -12.85 -3.82 -18.13
C GLU A 27 -11.88 -3.15 -19.12
N ARG A 28 -11.61 -1.85 -18.96
CA ARG A 28 -10.73 -1.08 -19.85
C ARG A 28 -9.31 -1.66 -19.93
N PHE A 29 -8.77 -2.12 -18.80
CA PHE A 29 -7.40 -2.63 -18.71
C PHE A 29 -7.31 -4.16 -18.66
N GLU A 30 -8.37 -4.86 -19.10
CA GLU A 30 -8.29 -6.30 -19.29
C GLU A 30 -7.22 -6.63 -20.35
N GLY A 31 -6.30 -7.54 -20.01
CA GLY A 31 -5.19 -7.94 -20.89
C GLY A 31 -4.06 -6.92 -21.09
N VAL A 32 -4.18 -5.69 -20.58
CA VAL A 32 -3.14 -4.66 -20.67
C VAL A 32 -2.01 -4.96 -19.67
N SER A 33 -0.74 -4.78 -20.05
CA SER A 33 0.38 -5.04 -19.13
C SER A 33 0.37 -4.10 -17.91
N ALA A 34 1.08 -4.47 -16.84
CA ALA A 34 1.21 -3.62 -15.65
C ALA A 34 1.92 -2.29 -15.99
N GLN A 35 2.94 -2.35 -16.84
CA GLN A 35 3.73 -1.20 -17.27
C GLN A 35 2.91 -0.23 -18.13
N GLU A 36 2.17 -0.73 -19.13
CA GLU A 36 1.31 0.12 -19.97
C GLU A 36 0.16 0.74 -19.16
N MET A 37 -0.47 -0.04 -18.27
CA MET A 37 -1.47 0.48 -17.33
C MET A 37 -0.93 1.63 -16.50
N LEU A 38 0.24 1.43 -15.86
CA LEU A 38 0.86 2.46 -15.03
C LEU A 38 1.22 3.68 -15.86
N PHE A 39 1.78 3.48 -17.06
CA PHE A 39 2.09 4.58 -17.97
C PHE A 39 0.85 5.42 -18.28
N GLU A 40 -0.23 4.81 -18.79
CA GLU A 40 -1.45 5.52 -19.16
C GLU A 40 -2.07 6.30 -17.99
N LEU A 41 -2.14 5.68 -16.81
CA LEU A 41 -2.76 6.29 -15.64
C LEU A 41 -1.93 7.46 -15.08
N LEU A 42 -0.61 7.27 -14.98
CA LEU A 42 0.29 8.25 -14.35
C LEU A 42 0.57 9.47 -15.24
N VAL A 43 0.59 9.29 -16.57
CA VAL A 43 0.77 10.43 -17.49
C VAL A 43 -0.55 11.10 -17.87
N GLY A 44 -1.67 10.38 -17.71
CA GLY A 44 -3.01 10.79 -18.11
C GLY A 44 -3.88 11.22 -16.93
N GLU A 45 -5.01 10.51 -16.75
CA GLU A 45 -6.12 10.97 -15.91
C GLU A 45 -5.81 11.08 -14.41
N LEU A 46 -4.82 10.33 -13.91
CA LEU A 46 -4.44 10.33 -12.49
C LEU A 46 -3.20 11.17 -12.19
N ARG A 47 -2.61 11.82 -13.20
CA ARG A 47 -1.40 12.64 -13.04
C ARG A 47 -1.59 13.68 -11.93
N GLY A 48 -0.70 13.65 -10.94
CA GLY A 48 -0.73 14.56 -9.77
C GLY A 48 -1.86 14.29 -8.75
N ARG A 49 -2.72 13.29 -8.99
CA ARG A 49 -3.84 12.92 -8.10
C ARG A 49 -3.71 11.52 -7.50
N ILE A 50 -2.53 10.91 -7.66
CA ILE A 50 -2.24 9.53 -7.26
C ILE A 50 -0.95 9.45 -6.43
N ALA A 51 -0.92 8.50 -5.49
CA ALA A 51 0.27 8.15 -4.74
C ALA A 51 0.56 6.64 -4.80
N ALA A 52 1.84 6.26 -4.74
CA ALA A 52 2.24 4.88 -4.55
C ALA A 52 2.38 4.56 -3.05
N VAL A 53 1.74 3.51 -2.56
CA VAL A 53 1.86 3.06 -1.16
C VAL A 53 2.79 1.87 -1.10
N SER A 54 3.87 1.98 -0.33
CA SER A 54 4.84 0.91 -0.17
C SER A 54 5.18 0.66 1.29
N SER A 55 5.22 -0.61 1.68
CA SER A 55 5.81 -1.03 2.97
C SER A 55 7.32 -1.26 2.87
N PHE A 56 7.89 -1.15 1.66
CA PHE A 56 9.28 -1.50 1.37
C PHE A 56 9.62 -2.94 1.82
N GLY A 57 8.70 -3.87 1.58
CA GLY A 57 8.92 -5.29 1.82
C GLY A 57 9.77 -5.93 0.72
N ALA A 58 9.99 -7.24 0.84
CA ALA A 58 10.82 -8.06 -0.06
C ALA A 58 10.62 -7.74 -1.56
N GLU A 59 9.37 -7.62 -2.00
CA GLU A 59 9.03 -7.48 -3.41
C GLU A 59 8.65 -6.04 -3.80
N SER A 60 8.78 -5.07 -2.89
CA SER A 60 8.36 -3.68 -3.14
C SER A 60 9.17 -2.99 -4.25
N ALA A 61 10.42 -3.41 -4.48
CA ALA A 61 11.27 -2.85 -5.52
C ALA A 61 10.68 -3.00 -6.93
N VAL A 62 9.95 -4.07 -7.22
CA VAL A 62 9.35 -4.28 -8.54
C VAL A 62 8.34 -3.17 -8.85
N LEU A 63 7.35 -2.98 -7.98
CA LEU A 63 6.32 -1.96 -8.20
C LEU A 63 6.93 -0.56 -8.20
N LEU A 64 7.81 -0.26 -7.25
CA LEU A 64 8.43 1.06 -7.15
C LEU A 64 9.30 1.36 -8.37
N HIS A 65 10.02 0.36 -8.89
CA HIS A 65 10.77 0.53 -10.14
C HIS A 65 9.84 0.81 -11.31
N MET A 66 8.73 0.08 -11.47
CA MET A 66 7.75 0.36 -12.54
C MET A 66 7.18 1.77 -12.47
N VAL A 67 6.87 2.27 -11.28
CA VAL A 67 6.40 3.65 -11.09
C VAL A 67 7.50 4.64 -11.46
N ALA A 68 8.74 4.43 -10.99
CA ALA A 68 9.88 5.30 -11.27
C ALA A 68 10.25 5.34 -12.76
N GLN A 69 10.01 4.27 -13.52
CA GLN A 69 10.19 4.27 -14.98
C GLN A 69 9.21 5.21 -15.71
N VAL A 70 8.09 5.57 -15.08
CA VAL A 70 7.09 6.47 -15.65
C VAL A 70 7.24 7.89 -15.12
N ASP A 71 7.24 8.04 -13.79
CA ASP A 71 7.28 9.34 -13.13
C ASP A 71 7.84 9.21 -11.70
N VAL A 72 9.05 9.75 -11.49
CA VAL A 72 9.74 9.76 -10.20
C VAL A 72 9.19 10.80 -9.21
N ASP A 73 8.34 11.71 -9.69
CA ASP A 73 7.67 12.72 -8.86
C ASP A 73 6.35 12.19 -8.27
N VAL A 74 5.93 10.96 -8.63
CA VAL A 74 4.79 10.30 -7.98
C VAL A 74 5.10 10.14 -6.48
N PRO A 75 4.26 10.68 -5.58
CA PRO A 75 4.50 10.57 -4.14
C PRO A 75 4.51 9.11 -3.68
N VAL A 76 5.56 8.72 -2.97
CA VAL A 76 5.66 7.41 -2.33
C VAL A 76 5.31 7.54 -0.86
N VAL A 77 4.18 6.97 -0.46
CA VAL A 77 3.70 6.97 0.93
C VAL A 77 4.24 5.75 1.66
N PHE A 78 4.96 6.01 2.75
CA PHE A 78 5.44 5.00 3.70
C PHE A 78 4.78 5.20 5.06
N THR A 79 4.13 4.16 5.57
CA THR A 79 3.56 4.18 6.92
C THR A 79 4.53 3.60 7.93
N ASN A 80 5.27 4.47 8.62
CA ASN A 80 6.20 4.08 9.67
C ASN A 80 5.44 3.76 10.98
N THR A 81 5.23 2.47 11.20
CA THR A 81 4.53 1.95 12.38
C THR A 81 5.28 2.15 13.71
N GLN A 82 6.54 2.59 13.67
CA GLN A 82 7.49 2.59 14.80
C GLN A 82 7.74 1.19 15.41
N LYS A 83 7.39 0.14 14.66
CA LYS A 83 7.65 -1.27 14.98
C LYS A 83 8.31 -1.98 13.79
N MET A 84 9.02 -1.21 12.94
CA MET A 84 9.68 -1.70 11.74
C MET A 84 11.03 -2.35 12.10
N PHE A 85 11.51 -3.25 11.24
CA PHE A 85 12.92 -3.63 11.25
C PHE A 85 13.79 -2.42 10.87
N GLY A 86 14.98 -2.32 11.47
CA GLY A 86 15.94 -1.29 11.09
C GLY A 86 16.39 -1.46 9.64
N GLU A 87 16.53 -2.72 9.21
CA GLU A 87 16.87 -3.13 7.85
C GLU A 87 15.83 -2.66 6.82
N THR A 88 14.53 -2.67 7.16
CA THR A 88 13.48 -2.16 6.27
C THR A 88 13.54 -0.63 6.14
N LEU A 89 13.93 0.08 7.21
CA LEU A 89 14.11 1.53 7.14
C LEU A 89 15.33 1.91 6.29
N ALA A 90 16.44 1.17 6.44
CA ALA A 90 17.62 1.36 5.61
C ALA A 90 17.36 1.03 4.14
N TYR A 91 16.72 -0.13 3.87
CA TYR A 91 16.35 -0.55 2.52
C TYR A 91 15.39 0.44 1.85
N ARG A 92 14.46 1.04 2.60
CA ARG A 92 13.60 2.11 2.09
C ARG A 92 14.41 3.29 1.56
N ASP A 93 15.32 3.79 2.36
CA ASP A 93 16.10 4.98 2.01
C ASP A 93 17.01 4.68 0.81
N GLU A 94 17.72 3.53 0.81
CA GLU A 94 18.54 3.07 -0.31
C GLU A 94 17.72 2.91 -1.61
N LEU A 95 16.57 2.25 -1.53
CA LEU A 95 15.75 1.98 -2.70
C LEU A 95 15.13 3.27 -3.26
N ALA A 96 14.62 4.14 -2.41
CA ALA A 96 14.04 5.42 -2.84
C ALA A 96 15.09 6.30 -3.54
N GLU A 97 16.30 6.37 -2.98
CA GLU A 97 17.42 7.09 -3.58
C GLU A 97 17.86 6.45 -4.91
N LYS A 98 18.03 5.12 -4.94
CA LYS A 98 18.43 4.39 -6.16
C LYS A 98 17.43 4.55 -7.30
N LEU A 99 16.14 4.60 -6.99
CA LEU A 99 15.06 4.79 -7.98
C LEU A 99 14.79 6.26 -8.31
N GLY A 100 15.43 7.20 -7.62
CA GLY A 100 15.33 8.64 -7.91
C GLY A 100 14.05 9.32 -7.44
N PHE A 101 13.28 8.70 -6.53
CA PHE A 101 12.05 9.31 -6.02
C PHE A 101 12.34 10.62 -5.28
N THR A 102 11.58 11.67 -5.62
CA THR A 102 11.77 13.01 -5.06
C THR A 102 10.81 13.32 -3.91
N ASP A 103 9.70 12.58 -3.79
CA ASP A 103 8.65 12.79 -2.78
C ASP A 103 8.34 11.51 -1.98
N LEU A 104 9.22 11.17 -1.02
CA LEU A 104 8.98 10.10 -0.04
C LEU A 104 8.30 10.66 1.21
N ARG A 105 7.01 10.34 1.38
CA ARG A 105 6.20 10.83 2.51
C ARG A 105 6.10 9.80 3.62
N VAL A 106 6.63 10.12 4.80
CA VAL A 106 6.63 9.22 5.97
C VAL A 106 5.57 9.60 6.98
N PHE A 107 4.52 8.78 7.08
CA PHE A 107 3.44 8.94 8.04
C PHE A 107 3.64 8.04 9.27
N ARG A 108 3.32 8.57 10.45
CA ARG A 108 3.48 7.90 11.75
C ARG A 108 2.17 7.95 12.53
N PRO A 109 1.92 6.98 13.44
CA PRO A 109 0.80 7.06 14.38
C PRO A 109 0.83 8.37 15.19
N ASP A 110 -0.35 8.93 15.46
CA ASP A 110 -0.48 10.10 16.33
C ASP A 110 0.04 9.76 17.74
N PRO A 111 1.05 10.48 18.26
CA PRO A 111 1.61 10.23 19.59
C PRO A 111 0.56 10.36 20.72
N ARG A 112 -0.47 11.19 20.57
CA ARG A 112 -1.57 11.32 21.53
C ARG A 112 -2.42 10.06 21.57
N LEU A 113 -2.74 9.51 20.40
CA LEU A 113 -3.46 8.23 20.31
C LEU A 113 -2.61 7.09 20.86
N LEU A 114 -1.29 7.07 20.60
CA LEU A 114 -0.39 6.08 21.22
C LEU A 114 -0.42 6.16 22.74
N ALA A 115 -0.34 7.37 23.32
CA ALA A 115 -0.33 7.55 24.77
C ALA A 115 -1.61 7.03 25.46
N ILE A 116 -2.75 7.09 24.75
CA ILE A 116 -4.05 6.64 25.25
C ILE A 116 -4.28 5.14 24.96
N LYS A 117 -3.98 4.72 23.73
CA LYS A 117 -4.43 3.44 23.17
C LYS A 117 -3.33 2.35 23.11
N ASP A 118 -2.05 2.69 23.28
CA ASP A 118 -0.91 1.76 23.24
C ASP A 118 0.28 2.29 24.08
N LYS A 119 0.01 2.72 25.33
CA LYS A 119 1.00 3.36 26.20
C LYS A 119 2.26 2.52 26.42
N THR A 120 2.12 1.19 26.48
CA THR A 120 3.24 0.25 26.68
C THR A 120 3.98 -0.07 25.38
N GLY A 121 3.39 0.23 24.23
CA GLY A 121 3.91 -0.20 22.93
C GLY A 121 3.82 -1.70 22.68
N LEU A 122 3.05 -2.43 23.50
CA LEU A 122 2.88 -3.89 23.45
C LEU A 122 1.52 -4.30 22.87
N ARG A 123 0.68 -3.36 22.39
CA ARG A 123 -0.63 -3.71 21.83
C ARG A 123 -0.58 -4.77 20.75
N TRP A 124 0.49 -4.80 19.95
CA TRP A 124 0.72 -5.83 18.95
C TRP A 124 0.66 -7.27 19.47
N SER A 125 0.94 -7.51 20.77
CA SER A 125 1.03 -8.85 21.35
C SER A 125 -0.29 -9.38 21.88
N TYR A 126 -1.30 -8.53 22.07
CA TYR A 126 -2.60 -8.93 22.63
C TYR A 126 -3.79 -8.45 21.80
N ASP A 127 -3.61 -7.43 20.97
CA ASP A 127 -4.61 -6.86 20.07
C ASP A 127 -3.92 -6.41 18.76
N PRO A 128 -3.54 -7.36 17.88
CA PRO A 128 -2.82 -7.05 16.64
C PRO A 128 -3.66 -6.24 15.65
N ASP A 129 -4.99 -6.34 15.68
CA ASP A 129 -5.87 -5.58 14.79
C ASP A 129 -5.97 -4.12 15.24
N GLY A 130 -6.25 -3.86 16.52
CA GLY A 130 -6.23 -2.50 17.04
C GLY A 130 -4.85 -1.86 17.00
N CYS A 131 -3.78 -2.66 17.09
CA CYS A 131 -2.42 -2.18 16.82
C CYS A 131 -2.23 -1.78 15.34
N CYS A 132 -2.74 -2.57 14.39
CA CYS A 132 -2.66 -2.25 12.98
C CYS A 132 -3.51 -1.04 12.62
N ASP A 133 -4.72 -0.92 13.16
CA ASP A 133 -5.57 0.25 12.97
C ASP A 133 -4.84 1.54 13.39
N LEU A 134 -4.35 1.56 14.64
CA LEU A 134 -3.64 2.69 15.23
C LEU A 134 -2.33 3.05 14.52
N ARG A 135 -1.54 2.05 14.10
CA ARG A 135 -0.18 2.27 13.57
C ARG A 135 -0.08 2.24 12.05
N LYS A 136 -1.11 1.77 11.34
CA LYS A 136 -1.09 1.60 9.88
C LYS A 136 -2.30 2.22 9.20
N VAL A 137 -3.51 1.83 9.60
CA VAL A 137 -4.72 2.21 8.86
C VAL A 137 -5.00 3.71 9.03
N GLU A 138 -5.05 4.20 10.26
CA GLU A 138 -5.28 5.62 10.54
C GLU A 138 -4.20 6.52 9.90
N PRO A 139 -2.89 6.24 10.04
CA PRO A 139 -1.89 7.10 9.40
C PRO A 139 -1.93 7.05 7.88
N LEU A 140 -2.29 5.91 7.29
CA LEU A 140 -2.43 5.79 5.84
C LEU A 140 -3.65 6.57 5.32
N ARG A 141 -4.81 6.50 6.01
CA ARG A 141 -5.98 7.30 5.65
C ARG A 141 -5.65 8.79 5.61
N ARG A 142 -4.93 9.29 6.62
CA ARG A 142 -4.44 10.68 6.64
C ARG A 142 -3.48 10.97 5.48
N ALA A 143 -2.63 10.02 5.13
CA ALA A 143 -1.69 10.17 4.03
C ALA A 143 -2.36 10.23 2.65
N LEU A 144 -3.46 9.48 2.49
CA LEU A 144 -4.21 9.37 1.24
C LEU A 144 -5.29 10.44 1.07
N ALA A 145 -5.63 11.20 2.12
CA ALA A 145 -6.65 12.25 2.05
C ALA A 145 -6.48 13.26 0.89
N PRO A 146 -5.27 13.64 0.44
CA PRO A 146 -5.09 14.54 -0.69
C PRO A 146 -5.17 13.88 -2.08
N PHE A 147 -5.40 12.57 -2.18
CA PHE A 147 -5.31 11.81 -3.42
C PHE A 147 -6.63 11.13 -3.77
N ASP A 148 -6.93 11.09 -5.07
CA ASP A 148 -8.12 10.42 -5.61
C ASP A 148 -7.85 8.94 -5.91
N ALA A 149 -6.58 8.56 -6.02
CA ALA A 149 -6.18 7.19 -6.30
C ALA A 149 -4.90 6.79 -5.55
N TRP A 150 -4.69 5.50 -5.39
CA TRP A 150 -3.45 4.98 -4.84
C TRP A 150 -3.04 3.63 -5.41
N ILE A 151 -1.73 3.43 -5.54
CA ILE A 151 -1.13 2.20 -6.07
C ILE A 151 -0.70 1.32 -4.91
N SER A 152 -1.13 0.07 -4.95
CA SER A 152 -0.91 -0.97 -3.96
C SER A 152 0.01 -2.06 -4.51
N GLY A 153 0.95 -2.51 -3.68
CA GLY A 153 1.82 -3.65 -3.98
C GLY A 153 1.22 -5.03 -3.70
N ARG A 154 -0.11 -5.15 -3.52
CA ARG A 154 -0.78 -6.44 -3.35
C ARG A 154 -0.65 -7.30 -4.62
N LYS A 155 -0.50 -8.61 -4.42
CA LYS A 155 -0.39 -9.62 -5.47
C LYS A 155 -1.46 -10.68 -5.30
N GLY A 156 -1.95 -11.26 -6.39
CA GLY A 156 -3.02 -12.27 -6.37
C GLY A 156 -2.66 -13.54 -5.62
N PHE A 157 -1.40 -13.99 -5.65
CA PHE A 157 -0.98 -15.20 -4.92
C PHE A 157 -0.78 -15.00 -3.41
N GLN A 158 -0.81 -13.74 -2.93
CA GLN A 158 -0.65 -13.44 -1.50
C GLN A 158 -1.97 -13.34 -0.74
N SER A 159 -3.10 -13.24 -1.44
CA SER A 159 -4.41 -13.27 -0.80
C SER A 159 -4.81 -14.72 -0.52
N GLY A 160 -4.95 -15.09 0.75
CA GLY A 160 -5.42 -16.42 1.16
C GLY A 160 -6.88 -16.74 0.79
N THR A 161 -7.53 -15.88 0.00
CA THR A 161 -8.93 -16.01 -0.44
C THR A 161 -9.02 -16.65 -1.83
N ARG A 162 -10.04 -17.50 -2.06
CA ARG A 162 -10.29 -18.18 -3.34
C ARG A 162 -10.63 -17.24 -4.51
N THR A 163 -10.88 -15.96 -4.24
CA THR A 163 -11.19 -14.94 -5.25
C THR A 163 -9.92 -14.26 -5.71
N ALA A 164 -9.71 -14.17 -7.02
CA ALA A 164 -8.60 -13.43 -7.61
C ALA A 164 -8.64 -11.96 -7.15
N LEU A 165 -7.48 -11.41 -6.78
CA LEU A 165 -7.33 -9.98 -6.47
C LEU A 165 -7.68 -9.15 -7.72
N PRO A 166 -8.67 -8.24 -7.66
CA PRO A 166 -8.93 -7.33 -8.78
C PRO A 166 -7.78 -6.32 -8.96
N ARG A 167 -7.57 -5.86 -10.20
CA ARG A 167 -6.58 -4.82 -10.51
C ARG A 167 -7.07 -3.43 -10.09
N PHE A 168 -8.38 -3.23 -10.02
CA PHE A 168 -9.00 -1.99 -9.54
C PHE A 168 -10.04 -2.27 -8.47
N GLU A 169 -9.99 -1.51 -7.38
CA GLU A 169 -10.94 -1.55 -6.26
C GLU A 169 -11.37 -0.10 -5.96
N GLU A 170 -12.59 0.08 -5.45
CA GLU A 170 -12.96 1.33 -4.78
C GLU A 170 -12.58 1.22 -3.29
N ASP A 171 -12.05 2.29 -2.73
CA ASP A 171 -11.56 2.36 -1.35
C ASP A 171 -11.81 3.74 -0.73
N GLU A 172 -12.92 3.88 -0.01
CA GLU A 172 -13.32 5.13 0.67
C GLU A 172 -13.39 6.34 -0.29
N GLY A 173 -14.01 6.15 -1.44
CA GLY A 173 -14.17 7.15 -2.49
C GLY A 173 -12.93 7.36 -3.36
N ARG A 174 -11.89 6.54 -3.19
CA ARG A 174 -10.66 6.54 -4.00
C ARG A 174 -10.58 5.32 -4.91
N LEU A 175 -9.83 5.43 -6.00
CA LEU A 175 -9.45 4.29 -6.83
C LEU A 175 -8.19 3.63 -6.27
N LYS A 176 -8.28 2.36 -5.88
CA LYS A 176 -7.13 1.55 -5.49
C LYS A 176 -6.70 0.66 -6.65
N ILE A 177 -5.43 0.75 -7.01
CA ILE A 177 -4.85 0.08 -8.18
C ILE A 177 -3.86 -0.98 -7.70
N ASN A 178 -4.00 -2.21 -8.18
CA ASN A 178 -3.10 -3.33 -7.88
C ASN A 178 -2.43 -3.81 -9.20
N PRO A 179 -1.35 -3.15 -9.68
CA PRO A 179 -0.76 -3.47 -10.97
C PRO A 179 -0.21 -4.90 -11.08
N LEU A 180 0.16 -5.48 -9.93
CA LEU A 180 0.76 -6.81 -9.81
C LEU A 180 -0.26 -7.90 -9.44
N ALA A 181 -1.57 -7.64 -9.58
CA ALA A 181 -2.60 -8.57 -9.14
C ALA A 181 -2.54 -9.92 -9.86
N ASP A 182 -2.16 -9.92 -11.15
CA ASP A 182 -2.02 -11.09 -12.02
C ASP A 182 -0.57 -11.63 -12.11
N TRP A 183 0.36 -11.07 -11.33
CA TRP A 183 1.75 -11.50 -11.31
C TRP A 183 1.95 -12.66 -10.35
N ASP A 184 2.69 -13.66 -10.79
CA ASP A 184 3.18 -14.77 -9.95
C ASP A 184 4.61 -14.51 -9.47
N LYS A 185 5.12 -15.41 -8.63
CA LYS A 185 6.48 -15.30 -8.10
C LYS A 185 7.56 -15.40 -9.18
N ALA A 186 7.34 -16.19 -10.23
CA ALA A 186 8.30 -16.36 -11.30
C ALA A 186 8.48 -15.07 -12.12
N LYS A 187 7.38 -14.38 -12.44
CA LYS A 187 7.41 -13.07 -13.09
C LYS A 187 8.12 -12.02 -12.23
N LEU A 188 7.85 -12.01 -10.91
CA LEU A 188 8.55 -11.10 -9.99
C LEU A 188 10.05 -11.36 -9.98
N ASP A 189 10.46 -12.62 -9.86
CA ASP A 189 11.88 -12.98 -9.83
C ASP A 189 12.61 -12.70 -11.15
N ALA A 190 11.93 -12.93 -12.28
CA ALA A 190 12.44 -12.56 -13.59
C ALA A 190 12.66 -11.04 -13.67
N TYR A 191 11.70 -10.23 -13.22
CA TYR A 191 11.81 -8.76 -13.21
C TYR A 191 12.94 -8.27 -12.30
N PHE A 192 13.11 -8.87 -11.13
CA PHE A 192 14.25 -8.58 -10.24
C PHE A 192 15.59 -8.83 -10.93
N ALA A 193 15.70 -9.95 -11.66
CA ALA A 193 16.93 -10.32 -12.36
C ALA A 193 17.19 -9.42 -13.58
N GLU A 194 16.15 -9.15 -14.37
CA GLU A 194 16.22 -8.31 -15.57
C GLU A 194 16.67 -6.88 -15.25
N HIS A 195 16.17 -6.30 -14.16
CA HIS A 195 16.43 -4.91 -13.77
C HIS A 195 17.47 -4.76 -12.65
N GLU A 196 18.14 -5.85 -12.26
CA GLU A 196 19.18 -5.85 -11.21
C GLU A 196 18.74 -5.12 -9.91
N LEU A 197 17.48 -5.36 -9.53
CA LEU A 197 16.86 -4.68 -8.39
C LEU A 197 17.43 -5.22 -7.07
N PRO A 198 17.70 -4.34 -6.08
CA PRO A 198 18.25 -4.79 -4.82
C PRO A 198 17.20 -5.61 -4.07
N ARG A 199 17.60 -6.81 -3.62
CA ARG A 199 16.75 -7.65 -2.75
C ARG A 199 16.72 -7.08 -1.34
N HIS A 200 15.62 -7.30 -0.63
CA HIS A 200 15.54 -6.85 0.75
C HIS A 200 16.51 -7.69 1.62
N PRO A 201 17.37 -7.09 2.46
CA PRO A 201 18.41 -7.80 3.20
C PRO A 201 17.89 -8.92 4.11
N LEU A 202 16.71 -8.75 4.70
CA LEU A 202 16.05 -9.79 5.51
C LEU A 202 15.61 -11.04 4.71
N GLU A 203 15.44 -10.98 3.39
CA GLU A 203 15.09 -12.16 2.58
C GLU A 203 16.18 -13.23 2.71
N ALA A 204 17.46 -12.83 2.60
CA ALA A 204 18.60 -13.73 2.76
C ALA A 204 18.70 -14.35 4.17
N GLN A 205 18.00 -13.78 5.15
CA GLN A 205 17.95 -14.27 6.52
C GLN A 205 16.74 -15.19 6.77
N GLY A 206 15.88 -15.42 5.77
CA GLY A 206 14.71 -16.29 5.85
C GLY A 206 13.38 -15.59 6.12
N TYR A 207 13.31 -14.25 6.01
CA TYR A 207 12.06 -13.50 6.11
C TYR A 207 11.44 -13.29 4.71
N LEU A 208 10.55 -14.19 4.30
CA LEU A 208 9.96 -14.15 2.95
C LEU A 208 8.73 -13.25 2.81
N SER A 209 8.10 -12.86 3.92
CA SER A 209 7.07 -11.81 3.96
C SER A 209 7.40 -10.86 5.11
N ILE A 210 7.68 -9.60 4.80
CA ILE A 210 8.25 -8.65 5.78
C ILE A 210 7.19 -7.61 6.16
N GLY A 211 6.96 -7.46 7.47
CA GLY A 211 6.09 -6.45 8.05
C GLY A 211 6.74 -5.76 9.25
N CYS A 212 5.96 -5.54 10.30
CA CYS A 212 6.50 -5.05 11.57
C CYS A 212 7.33 -6.15 12.24
N ALA A 213 8.48 -5.78 12.83
CA ALA A 213 9.39 -6.68 13.53
C ALA A 213 8.71 -7.65 14.52
N PRO A 214 7.82 -7.20 15.42
CA PRO A 214 7.25 -8.12 16.41
C PRO A 214 6.18 -9.08 15.85
N CYS A 215 5.69 -8.84 14.62
CA CYS A 215 4.65 -9.65 13.99
C CYS A 215 5.16 -10.41 12.75
N THR A 216 6.49 -10.52 12.60
CA THR A 216 7.15 -11.15 11.45
C THR A 216 8.21 -12.13 11.95
N THR A 217 8.12 -13.38 11.55
CA THR A 217 9.12 -14.41 11.84
C THR A 217 9.74 -14.94 10.56
N LYS A 218 10.87 -15.64 10.70
CA LYS A 218 11.40 -16.49 9.63
C LYS A 218 10.41 -17.61 9.31
N VAL A 219 10.56 -18.18 8.11
CA VAL A 219 9.82 -19.37 7.68
C VAL A 219 10.78 -20.52 7.41
N ALA A 220 10.32 -21.75 7.60
CA ALA A 220 11.08 -22.95 7.28
C ALA A 220 11.12 -23.21 5.76
N PRO A 221 12.10 -23.96 5.24
CA PRO A 221 12.09 -24.37 3.84
C PRO A 221 10.78 -25.10 3.48
N GLY A 222 10.09 -24.63 2.44
CA GLY A 222 8.81 -25.19 1.98
C GLY A 222 7.57 -24.71 2.73
N GLU A 223 7.72 -23.90 3.80
CA GLU A 223 6.60 -23.23 4.45
C GLU A 223 6.09 -22.08 3.56
N ASP A 224 4.79 -21.76 3.64
CA ASP A 224 4.21 -20.62 2.93
C ASP A 224 4.98 -19.33 3.27
N PRO A 225 5.36 -18.49 2.27
CA PRO A 225 6.12 -17.26 2.51
C PRO A 225 5.48 -16.28 3.50
N ARG A 226 4.15 -16.28 3.63
CA ARG A 226 3.39 -15.45 4.57
C ARG A 226 3.15 -16.13 5.92
N ALA A 227 3.47 -17.40 6.11
CA ALA A 227 3.29 -18.10 7.40
C ALA A 227 4.07 -17.46 8.56
N GLY A 228 5.11 -16.67 8.26
CA GLY A 228 5.83 -15.89 9.25
C GLY A 228 5.05 -14.67 9.78
N ARG A 229 3.90 -14.32 9.20
CA ARG A 229 3.10 -13.15 9.58
C ARG A 229 2.08 -13.53 10.64
N TRP A 230 2.07 -12.80 11.75
CA TRP A 230 1.14 -13.02 12.87
C TRP A 230 1.07 -14.48 13.32
N ARG A 231 2.23 -15.16 13.36
CA ARG A 231 2.33 -16.54 13.86
C ARG A 231 1.65 -16.62 15.23
N SER A 232 0.72 -17.57 15.38
CA SER A 232 -0.14 -17.76 16.57
C SER A 232 -1.37 -16.86 16.71
N PHE A 233 -1.75 -16.10 15.67
CA PHE A 233 -3.03 -15.38 15.60
C PHE A 233 -3.86 -15.83 14.39
N ASP A 234 -5.19 -15.74 14.49
CA ASP A 234 -6.12 -16.05 13.40
C ASP A 234 -6.29 -14.89 12.42
N LYS A 235 -5.16 -14.30 12.00
CA LYS A 235 -5.12 -13.06 11.23
C LYS A 235 -4.45 -13.28 9.88
N VAL A 236 -5.24 -13.14 8.81
CA VAL A 236 -4.81 -13.48 7.44
C VAL A 236 -4.30 -12.27 6.66
N GLU A 237 -4.96 -11.11 6.81
CA GLU A 237 -4.62 -9.89 6.06
C GLU A 237 -4.43 -8.65 6.92
N CYS A 238 -3.68 -7.68 6.39
CA CYS A 238 -3.51 -6.39 7.06
C CYS A 238 -4.79 -5.55 6.99
N GLY A 239 -5.14 -4.84 8.07
CA GLY A 239 -6.30 -3.94 8.08
C GLY A 239 -6.28 -2.80 7.04
N ILE A 240 -5.12 -2.57 6.38
CA ILE A 240 -5.00 -1.64 5.23
C ILE A 240 -5.78 -2.15 4.00
N HIS A 241 -6.11 -3.43 3.96
CA HIS A 241 -6.72 -4.07 2.79
C HIS A 241 -8.06 -4.74 3.13
N ALA A 242 -8.57 -4.52 4.34
CA ALA A 242 -9.89 -4.97 4.69
C ALA A 242 -10.92 -4.19 3.85
N PRO A 243 -11.95 -4.86 3.29
CA PRO A 243 -13.10 -4.16 2.74
C PRO A 243 -13.64 -3.21 3.81
N THR A 244 -13.86 -1.97 3.43
CA THR A 244 -14.48 -0.99 4.32
C THR A 244 -15.97 -1.25 4.38
N ASP A 245 -16.41 -1.97 5.42
CA ASP A 245 -17.78 -1.81 5.94
C ASP A 245 -17.82 -0.48 6.71
N TYR A 246 -17.65 0.64 6.01
CA TYR A 246 -17.73 1.95 6.63
C TYR A 246 -19.21 2.32 6.82
N ASP A 247 -19.68 2.25 8.06
CA ASP A 247 -20.92 2.91 8.49
C ASP A 247 -20.57 4.33 8.99
N PRO A 248 -20.98 5.40 8.29
CA PRO A 248 -20.72 6.77 8.72
C PRO A 248 -21.46 7.19 10.00
N MET A 249 -22.27 6.31 10.62
CA MET A 249 -23.16 6.63 11.73
C MET A 249 -22.80 5.97 13.08
N ILE A 250 -21.57 5.44 13.26
CA ILE A 250 -21.06 4.97 14.58
C ILE A 250 -19.78 5.69 14.98
#